data_AF-A0A973LYA4-F1
#
_entry.id   AF-A0A973LYA4-F1
#
_cell.length_a   1.000
_cell.length_b   1.000
_cell.length_c   1.000
_cell.angle_alpha   90.00
_cell.angle_beta   90.00
_cell.angle_gamma   90.00
#
_symmetry.space_group_name_H-M   'P 1'
#
loop_
_entity.id
_entity.type
_entity.pdbx_description
1 polymer ?
#
loop_
_entity_poly.entity_id
_entity_poly.type
_entity_poly.pdbx_seq_one_letter_code
_entity_poly.pdbx_strand_id
1 'polypeptide(L)'
;MDFVCAHAGRPATAVTRRDVARALLAVPSGVALVALPDLRRAMTAAGNPLSAPFWDSAKATLSSIESGVATVGDVQRWVESTGTEPILMTPSYFVWPEEDERGPVASEMFARLVAHLEEHVASGGIDPDALAGGELAARRAYEELQEHWLGTPLPDGRVPGFAVSDEQDEELFAAWDEEEAFALSELRRIVGELPKPPELPAPELELAAARLRGLLALPGYPANVLRACAGFDDRPMPDDDQELWLAVAAGVAGPISDLSEDGDVPDEFADLEGELSHEDAALANLCAIQHADWLAAVAALTRLGPGVLASPERVARLIAESDDIDADEQDEEDLDATEGLFASVVSLWAYLGIVDEADVLTRLGWWGLPKALERAWSPGD
;
A
#
# COMPACT_ATOMS: atom_id res chain seq x y z
N MET A 1 19.65 12.67 34.63
CA MET A 1 20.26 13.60 33.66
C MET A 1 21.13 12.84 32.67
N ASP A 2 22.10 12.06 33.14
CA ASP A 2 22.99 11.27 32.27
C ASP A 2 22.23 10.37 31.28
N PHE A 3 21.17 9.69 31.73
CA PHE A 3 20.29 8.92 30.85
C PHE A 3 19.65 9.78 29.74
N VAL A 4 19.12 10.95 30.08
CA VAL A 4 18.49 11.87 29.10
C VAL A 4 19.51 12.36 28.08
N CYS A 5 20.70 12.77 28.54
CA CYS A 5 21.78 13.21 27.65
C CYS A 5 22.25 12.07 26.72
N ALA A 6 22.38 10.85 27.25
CA ALA A 6 22.78 9.69 26.46
C ALA A 6 21.71 9.30 25.44
N HIS A 7 20.44 9.29 25.84
CA HIS A 7 19.31 8.99 24.97
C HIS A 7 19.15 10.03 23.85
N ALA A 8 19.31 11.32 24.17
CA ALA A 8 19.21 12.41 23.20
C ALA A 8 20.48 12.61 22.36
N GLY A 9 21.60 11.97 22.73
CA GLY A 9 22.91 12.24 22.12
C GLY A 9 23.40 13.69 22.29
N ARG A 10 22.90 14.41 23.30
CA ARG A 10 23.10 15.87 23.49
C ARG A 10 23.66 16.19 24.87
N PRO A 11 24.50 17.23 25.02
CA PRO A 11 24.93 17.70 26.33
C PRO A 11 23.75 18.33 27.08
N ALA A 12 23.82 18.34 28.41
CA ALA A 12 22.75 18.83 29.29
C ALA A 12 22.22 20.24 28.96
N THR A 13 23.09 21.11 28.45
CA THR A 13 22.77 22.48 28.05
C THR A 13 22.01 22.59 26.72
N ALA A 14 21.97 21.53 25.92
CA ALA A 14 21.37 21.49 24.59
C ALA A 14 20.16 20.54 24.49
N VAL A 15 19.81 19.87 25.59
CA VAL A 15 18.63 19.01 25.67
C VAL A 15 17.35 19.85 25.51
N THR A 16 16.47 19.45 24.60
CA THR A 16 15.17 20.11 24.36
C THR A 16 14.04 19.49 25.18
N ARG A 17 12.85 20.09 25.13
CA ARG A 17 11.64 19.52 25.75
C ARG A 17 11.29 18.15 25.15
N ARG A 18 11.43 18.02 23.83
CA ARG A 18 11.24 16.75 23.09
C ARG A 18 12.19 15.67 23.57
N ASP A 19 13.47 15.99 23.71
CA ASP A 19 14.48 15.05 24.23
C ASP A 19 14.11 14.52 25.62
N VAL A 20 13.65 15.41 26.52
CA VAL A 20 13.20 15.01 27.85
C VAL A 20 11.93 14.16 27.79
N ALA A 21 10.94 14.54 26.97
CA ALA A 21 9.70 13.80 26.82
C ALA A 21 9.95 12.37 26.31
N ARG A 22 10.74 12.22 25.24
CA ARG A 22 11.13 10.92 24.68
C ARG A 22 11.92 10.07 25.68
N ALA A 23 12.87 10.67 26.41
CA ALA A 23 13.60 9.96 27.46
C ALA A 23 12.69 9.49 28.63
N LEU A 24 11.65 10.25 28.98
CA LEU A 24 10.69 9.85 30.00
C LEU A 24 9.79 8.69 29.53
N LEU A 25 9.47 8.63 28.23
CA LEU A 25 8.70 7.54 27.62
C LEU A 25 9.54 6.28 27.39
N ALA A 26 10.86 6.41 27.27
CA ALA A 26 11.78 5.29 27.10
C ALA A 26 11.97 4.42 28.37
N VAL A 27 11.33 4.77 29.49
CA VAL A 27 11.38 4.02 30.75
C VAL A 27 9.97 3.81 31.30
N PRO A 28 9.74 2.80 32.17
CA PRO A 28 8.42 2.60 32.79
C PRO A 28 7.91 3.86 33.50
N SER A 29 6.63 4.20 33.32
CA SER A 29 6.01 5.43 33.81
C SER A 29 6.20 5.65 35.32
N GLY A 30 6.06 4.62 36.14
CA GLY A 30 6.34 4.68 37.58
C GLY A 30 7.78 5.09 37.92
N VAL A 31 8.77 4.62 37.14
CA VAL A 31 10.18 5.01 37.30
C VAL A 31 10.37 6.47 36.90
N ALA A 32 9.80 6.88 35.76
CA ALA A 32 9.86 8.26 35.28
C ALA A 32 9.27 9.24 36.32
N LEU A 33 8.08 8.93 36.87
CA LEU A 33 7.38 9.75 37.87
C LEU A 33 8.23 9.97 39.13
N VAL A 34 8.89 8.93 39.63
CA VAL A 34 9.78 9.03 40.81
C VAL A 34 10.99 9.90 40.50
N ALA A 35 11.51 9.85 39.27
CA ALA A 35 12.69 10.59 38.85
C ALA A 35 12.44 12.07 38.52
N LEU A 36 11.20 12.49 38.26
CA LEU A 36 10.86 13.86 37.82
C LEU A 36 11.44 14.97 38.73
N PRO A 37 11.32 14.94 40.07
CA PRO A 37 11.84 16.01 40.92
C PRO A 37 13.36 16.15 40.85
N ASP A 38 14.07 15.03 40.74
CA ASP A 38 15.54 15.00 40.64
C ASP A 38 16.00 15.48 39.27
N LEU A 39 15.31 15.04 38.21
CA LEU A 39 15.59 15.51 36.85
C LEU A 39 15.39 17.02 36.72
N ARG A 40 14.29 17.57 37.24
CA ARG A 40 14.04 19.02 37.26
C ARG A 40 15.14 19.80 37.98
N ARG A 41 15.60 19.32 39.14
CA ARG A 41 16.73 19.91 39.88
C ARG A 41 18.03 19.84 39.09
N ALA A 42 18.31 18.71 38.46
CA ALA A 42 19.51 18.51 37.65
C ALA A 42 19.54 19.42 36.41
N MET A 43 18.41 19.57 35.71
CA MET A 43 18.29 20.49 34.56
C MET A 43 18.49 21.95 34.97
N THR A 44 17.95 22.35 36.12
CA THR A 44 18.17 23.69 36.69
C THR A 44 19.65 23.91 37.03
N ALA A 45 20.29 22.92 37.66
CA ALA A 45 21.71 22.98 38.00
C ALA A 45 22.62 23.02 36.75
N ALA A 46 22.18 22.41 35.64
CA ALA A 46 22.87 22.45 34.36
C ALA A 46 22.63 23.76 33.57
N GLY A 47 21.84 24.70 34.10
CA GLY A 47 21.56 25.98 33.44
C GLY A 47 20.54 25.88 32.30
N ASN A 48 19.79 24.79 32.20
CA ASN A 48 18.76 24.56 31.18
C ASN A 48 17.40 24.24 31.84
N PRO A 49 16.78 25.17 32.59
CA PRO A 49 15.52 24.91 33.26
C PRO A 49 14.35 24.85 32.25
N LEU A 50 13.54 23.79 32.33
CA LEU A 50 12.25 23.72 31.62
C LEU A 50 11.13 24.39 32.44
N SER A 51 10.10 24.83 31.74
CA SER A 51 8.97 25.58 32.29
C SER A 51 8.10 24.74 33.24
N ALA A 52 7.34 25.41 34.10
CA ALA A 52 6.37 24.73 34.97
C ALA A 52 5.28 23.97 34.17
N PRO A 53 4.67 24.56 33.12
CA PRO A 53 3.71 23.85 32.26
C PRO A 53 4.25 22.54 31.67
N PHE A 54 5.53 22.50 31.27
CA PHE A 54 6.16 21.26 30.82
C PHE A 54 6.19 20.20 31.92
N TRP A 55 6.65 20.53 33.13
CA TRP A 55 6.74 19.55 34.22
C TRP A 55 5.38 19.07 34.69
N ASP A 56 4.38 19.95 34.72
CA ASP A 56 3.02 19.61 35.12
C ASP A 56 2.36 18.71 34.07
N SER A 57 2.52 19.00 32.78
CA SER A 57 2.04 18.13 31.69
C SER A 57 2.75 16.77 31.68
N ALA A 58 4.08 16.73 31.84
CA ALA A 58 4.83 15.48 31.92
C ALA A 58 4.33 14.58 33.06
N LYS A 59 4.11 15.16 34.24
CA LYS A 59 3.57 14.43 35.39
C LYS A 59 2.15 13.93 35.14
N ALA A 60 1.30 14.74 34.53
CA ALA A 60 -0.09 14.36 34.22
C ALA A 60 -0.14 13.19 33.22
N THR A 61 0.59 13.29 32.10
CA THR A 61 0.65 12.24 31.08
C THR A 61 1.22 10.94 31.64
N LEU A 62 2.36 10.97 32.33
CA LEU A 62 2.97 9.78 32.92
C LEU A 62 2.07 9.12 33.99
N SER A 63 1.33 9.91 34.78
CA SER A 63 0.36 9.37 35.74
C SER A 63 -0.82 8.70 35.05
N SER A 64 -1.28 9.25 33.92
CA SER A 64 -2.35 8.67 33.12
C SER A 64 -1.94 7.33 32.50
N ILE A 65 -0.71 7.26 31.96
CA ILE A 65 -0.10 6.02 31.46
C ILE A 65 -0.04 4.97 32.58
N GLU A 66 0.52 5.33 33.74
CA GLU A 66 0.65 4.41 34.88
C GLU A 66 -0.72 3.89 35.37
N SER A 67 -1.76 4.71 35.26
CA SER A 67 -3.13 4.33 35.61
C SER A 67 -3.87 3.51 34.54
N GLY A 68 -3.27 3.31 33.36
CA GLY A 68 -3.88 2.60 32.23
C GLY A 68 -5.02 3.37 31.54
N VAL A 69 -5.09 4.68 31.72
CA VAL A 69 -6.17 5.53 31.17
C VAL A 69 -5.72 6.31 29.92
N ALA A 70 -4.41 6.47 29.71
CA ALA A 70 -3.88 7.19 28.56
C ALA A 70 -4.11 6.43 27.25
N THR A 71 -4.55 7.14 26.22
CA THR A 71 -4.56 6.66 24.84
C THR A 71 -3.24 6.98 24.13
N VAL A 72 -2.93 6.27 23.04
CA VAL A 72 -1.78 6.61 22.16
C VAL A 72 -1.87 8.07 21.70
N GLY A 73 -3.07 8.54 21.34
CA GLY A 73 -3.32 9.91 20.94
C GLY A 73 -3.10 10.95 22.05
N ASP A 74 -3.24 10.59 23.33
CA ASP A 74 -2.90 11.49 24.45
C ASP A 74 -1.38 11.65 24.57
N VAL A 75 -0.64 10.54 24.44
CA VAL A 75 0.82 10.55 24.49
C VAL A 75 1.39 11.33 23.30
N GLN A 76 0.91 11.05 22.09
CA GLN A 76 1.33 11.74 20.87
C GLN A 76 1.10 13.25 20.97
N ARG A 77 -0.10 13.69 21.36
CA ARG A 77 -0.41 15.12 21.56
C ARG A 77 0.50 15.78 22.60
N TRP A 78 0.87 15.05 23.66
CA TRP A 78 1.82 15.58 24.64
C TRP A 78 3.23 15.74 24.05
N VAL A 79 3.74 14.79 23.28
CA VAL A 79 5.06 14.94 22.65
C VAL A 79 5.04 16.06 21.61
N GLU A 80 4.00 16.19 20.80
CA GLU A 80 3.79 17.31 19.87
C GLU A 80 3.77 18.66 20.58
N SER A 81 3.21 18.72 21.80
CA SER A 81 3.16 19.95 22.60
C SER A 81 4.54 20.47 23.04
N THR A 82 5.60 19.67 22.87
CA THR A 82 6.98 20.12 23.10
C THR A 82 7.43 21.19 22.10
N GLY A 83 6.68 21.37 20.99
CA GLY A 83 6.91 22.38 19.96
C GLY A 83 8.03 22.03 18.98
N THR A 84 8.59 20.82 19.07
CA THR A 84 9.69 20.36 18.21
C THR A 84 9.49 18.94 17.69
N GLU A 85 8.39 18.27 18.09
CA GLU A 85 7.99 16.97 17.56
C GLU A 85 7.00 17.20 16.42
N PRO A 86 7.33 16.78 15.18
CA PRO A 86 6.42 16.87 14.05
C PRO A 86 5.06 16.25 14.33
N ILE A 87 4.01 16.85 13.78
CA ILE A 87 2.66 16.31 13.85
C ILE A 87 2.60 15.09 12.94
N LEU A 88 2.09 13.98 13.46
CA LEU A 88 2.06 12.70 12.73
C LEU A 88 1.18 12.76 11.47
N MET A 89 0.00 13.37 11.58
CA MET A 89 -0.94 13.57 10.48
C MET A 89 -1.34 15.03 10.39
N THR A 90 -1.01 15.67 9.27
CA THR A 90 -1.34 17.08 9.02
C THR A 90 -2.79 17.24 8.55
N PRO A 91 -3.40 18.44 8.66
CA PRO A 91 -4.71 18.72 8.07
C PRO A 91 -4.80 18.45 6.56
N SER A 92 -3.68 18.57 5.83
CA SER A 92 -3.56 18.19 4.42
C SER A 92 -3.44 16.67 4.16
N TYR A 93 -3.66 15.82 5.17
CA TYR A 93 -3.56 14.35 5.10
C TYR A 93 -2.17 13.77 4.82
N PHE A 94 -1.12 14.59 4.85
CA PHE A 94 0.24 14.05 4.90
C PHE A 94 0.47 13.30 6.22
N VAL A 95 0.97 12.06 6.13
CA VAL A 95 1.26 11.17 7.26
C VAL A 95 2.74 10.81 7.23
N TRP A 96 3.45 11.01 8.34
CA TRP A 96 4.81 10.51 8.48
C TRP A 96 4.82 8.99 8.69
N PRO A 97 5.74 8.23 8.06
CA PRO A 97 5.96 6.84 8.43
C PRO A 97 6.37 6.70 9.90
N GLU A 98 6.13 5.52 10.48
CA GLU A 98 6.58 5.18 11.83
C GLU A 98 8.11 5.25 11.93
N GLU A 99 8.64 5.46 13.14
CA GLU A 99 10.08 5.78 13.30
C GLU A 99 11.02 4.66 12.82
N ASP A 100 10.59 3.41 12.91
CA ASP A 100 11.28 2.21 12.44
C ASP A 100 10.99 1.85 10.97
N GLU A 101 9.97 2.46 10.37
CA GLU A 101 9.59 2.28 8.96
C GLU A 101 10.10 3.40 8.05
N ARG A 102 10.67 4.48 8.60
CA ARG A 102 11.18 5.59 7.78
C ARG A 102 12.38 5.18 6.93
N GLY A 103 12.20 5.27 5.62
CA GLY A 103 13.29 5.29 4.65
C GLY A 103 14.30 6.44 4.87
N PRO A 104 15.41 6.44 4.11
CA PRO A 104 16.47 7.45 4.24
C PRO A 104 15.98 8.89 3.99
N VAL A 105 15.06 9.13 3.05
CA VAL A 105 14.53 10.46 2.73
C VAL A 105 13.57 10.92 3.82
N ALA A 106 12.64 10.07 4.25
CA ALA A 106 11.73 10.35 5.36
C ALA A 106 12.51 10.66 6.65
N SER A 107 13.54 9.88 6.95
CA SER A 107 14.44 10.12 8.09
C SER A 107 15.18 11.46 7.98
N GLU A 108 15.70 11.80 6.81
CA GLU A 108 16.35 13.08 6.54
C GLU A 108 15.39 14.26 6.72
N MET A 109 14.21 14.19 6.08
CA MET A 109 13.22 15.27 6.09
C MET A 109 12.63 15.48 7.48
N PHE A 110 12.35 14.39 8.20
CA PHE A 110 11.90 14.46 9.59
C PHE A 110 12.93 15.16 10.47
N ALA A 111 14.22 14.81 10.35
CA ALA A 111 15.29 15.46 11.09
C ALA A 111 15.45 16.95 10.73
N ARG A 112 15.32 17.31 9.44
CA ARG A 112 15.33 18.72 8.98
C ARG A 112 14.15 19.50 9.56
N LEU A 113 12.95 18.90 9.62
CA LEU A 113 11.78 19.54 10.22
C LEU A 113 11.98 19.75 11.72
N VAL A 114 12.45 18.75 12.47
CA VAL A 114 12.77 18.91 13.89
C VAL A 114 13.73 20.09 14.12
N ALA A 115 14.81 20.18 13.32
CA ALA A 115 15.76 21.29 13.42
C ALA A 115 15.10 22.65 13.12
N HIS A 116 14.25 22.71 12.09
CA HIS A 116 13.48 23.92 11.75
C HIS A 116 12.54 24.37 12.88
N LEU A 117 11.89 23.42 13.55
CA LEU A 117 11.02 23.70 14.69
C LEU A 117 11.84 24.12 15.93
N GLU A 118 13.01 23.52 16.16
CA GLU A 118 13.94 23.95 17.22
C GLU A 118 14.38 25.41 17.03
N GLU A 119 14.67 25.84 15.79
CA GLU A 119 14.96 27.24 15.46
C GLU A 119 13.77 28.18 15.71
N HIS A 120 12.55 27.74 15.40
CA HIS A 120 11.33 28.51 15.65
C HIS A 120 11.03 28.63 17.15
N VAL A 121 11.27 27.59 17.95
CA VAL A 121 11.19 27.69 19.41
C VAL A 121 12.25 28.65 19.95
N ALA A 122 13.50 28.54 19.48
CA ALA A 122 14.60 29.39 19.95
C ALA A 122 14.41 30.89 19.62
N SER A 123 13.77 31.19 18.47
CA SER A 123 13.43 32.54 18.04
C SER A 123 12.12 33.08 18.62
N GLY A 124 11.35 32.23 19.32
CA GLY A 124 10.05 32.58 19.90
C GLY A 124 8.89 32.59 18.91
N GLY A 125 9.05 32.00 17.74
CA GLY A 125 7.97 31.77 16.77
C GLY A 125 6.99 30.67 17.18
N ILE A 126 7.43 29.73 18.04
CA ILE A 126 6.59 28.72 18.68
C ILE A 126 6.63 28.95 20.20
N ASP A 127 5.47 28.95 20.84
CA ASP A 127 5.34 28.93 22.30
C ASP A 127 4.91 27.52 22.76
N PRO A 128 5.85 26.68 23.25
CA PRO A 128 5.49 25.34 23.68
C PRO A 128 4.78 25.31 25.05
N ASP A 129 4.73 26.41 25.82
CA ASP A 129 3.88 26.47 27.01
C ASP A 129 2.41 26.68 26.62
N ALA A 130 2.14 27.49 25.59
CA ALA A 130 0.80 27.64 25.01
C ALA A 130 0.31 26.32 24.38
N LEU A 131 1.20 25.59 23.69
CA LEU A 131 0.89 24.25 23.17
C LEU A 131 0.58 23.26 24.30
N ALA A 132 1.41 23.20 25.34
CA ALA A 132 1.16 22.34 26.50
C ALA A 132 -0.13 22.72 27.27
N GLY A 133 -0.51 24.00 27.23
CA GLY A 133 -1.77 24.51 27.77
C GLY A 133 -3.01 24.19 26.93
N GLY A 134 -2.84 23.64 25.73
CA GLY A 134 -3.94 23.31 24.83
C GLY A 134 -4.55 24.51 24.10
N GLU A 135 -3.78 25.59 23.93
CA GLU A 135 -4.27 26.78 23.23
C GLU A 135 -4.48 26.49 21.73
N LEU A 136 -5.73 26.57 21.28
CA LEU A 136 -6.11 26.27 19.89
C LEU A 136 -5.38 27.15 18.86
N ALA A 137 -5.11 28.41 19.19
CA ALA A 137 -4.41 29.32 18.29
C ALA A 137 -2.93 28.92 18.12
N ALA A 138 -2.26 28.53 19.21
CA ALA A 138 -0.90 28.03 19.17
C ALA A 138 -0.81 26.72 18.38
N ARG A 139 -1.80 25.82 18.57
CA ARG A 139 -1.87 24.56 17.83
C ARG A 139 -2.01 24.78 16.33
N ARG A 140 -2.93 25.66 15.91
CA ARG A 140 -3.12 25.98 14.49
C ARG A 140 -1.88 26.60 13.86
N ALA A 141 -1.23 27.54 14.55
CA ALA A 141 0.01 28.13 14.05
C ALA A 141 1.12 27.08 13.90
N TYR A 142 1.18 26.09 14.79
CA TYR A 142 2.12 24.98 14.72
C TYR A 142 1.83 24.01 13.57
N GLU A 143 0.54 23.74 13.29
CA GLU A 143 0.09 22.96 12.13
C GLU A 143 0.42 23.69 10.82
N GLU A 144 0.00 24.95 10.69
CA GLU A 144 0.22 25.78 9.50
C GLU A 144 1.72 25.94 9.17
N LEU A 145 2.58 26.07 10.19
CA LEU A 145 4.03 26.15 10.01
C LEU A 145 4.59 24.88 9.35
N GLN A 146 4.14 23.71 9.81
CA GLN A 146 4.62 22.42 9.30
C GLN A 146 4.08 22.13 7.90
N GLU A 147 2.80 22.43 7.65
CA GLU A 147 2.23 22.33 6.30
C GLU A 147 2.96 23.22 5.31
N HIS A 148 3.23 24.47 5.71
CA HIS A 148 4.00 25.37 4.87
C HIS A 148 5.41 24.83 4.60
N TRP A 149 6.07 24.26 5.61
CA TRP A 149 7.40 23.67 5.43
C TRP A 149 7.37 22.46 4.49
N LEU A 150 6.38 21.57 4.64
CA LEU A 150 6.21 20.38 3.79
C LEU A 150 5.95 20.73 2.32
N GLY A 151 5.23 21.83 2.06
CA GLY A 151 4.92 22.31 0.71
C GLY A 151 5.94 23.28 0.11
N THR A 152 7.00 23.67 0.84
CA THR A 152 7.97 24.66 0.38
C THR A 152 9.25 23.98 -0.14
N PRO A 153 9.71 24.29 -1.37
CA PRO A 153 10.97 23.77 -1.87
C PRO A 153 12.16 24.14 -0.98
N LEU A 154 12.97 23.14 -0.62
CA LEU A 154 14.24 23.33 0.07
C LEU A 154 15.32 23.86 -0.89
N PRO A 155 16.48 24.33 -0.39
CA PRO A 155 17.56 24.85 -1.23
C PRO A 155 18.10 23.84 -2.27
N ASP A 156 17.90 22.54 -2.05
CA ASP A 156 18.25 21.47 -2.98
C ASP A 156 17.16 21.20 -4.04
N GLY A 157 16.05 21.94 -4.00
CA GLY A 157 14.94 21.89 -4.96
C GLY A 157 13.83 20.90 -4.58
N ARG A 158 14.06 20.00 -3.61
CA ARG A 158 13.04 19.03 -3.17
C ARG A 158 11.94 19.73 -2.39
N VAL A 159 10.69 19.31 -2.61
CA VAL A 159 9.55 19.64 -1.75
C VAL A 159 9.41 18.50 -0.74
N PRO A 160 9.56 18.73 0.58
CA PRO A 160 9.64 17.63 1.55
C PRO A 160 8.46 16.68 1.52
N GLY A 161 7.22 17.20 1.44
CA GLY A 161 6.03 16.36 1.38
C GLY A 161 6.07 15.39 0.20
N PHE A 162 6.35 15.90 -1.01
CA PHE A 162 6.48 15.06 -2.20
C PHE A 162 7.65 14.09 -2.12
N ALA A 163 8.82 14.53 -1.67
CA ALA A 163 9.99 13.65 -1.59
C ALA A 163 9.79 12.47 -0.63
N VAL A 164 9.00 12.65 0.44
CA VAL A 164 8.66 11.55 1.36
C VAL A 164 7.59 10.65 0.75
N SER A 165 6.55 11.22 0.13
CA SER A 165 5.53 10.42 -0.56
C SER A 165 6.13 9.60 -1.71
N ASP A 166 7.03 10.18 -2.51
CA ASP A 166 7.72 9.48 -3.60
C ASP A 166 8.52 8.28 -3.07
N GLU A 167 9.22 8.42 -1.92
CA GLU A 167 9.94 7.29 -1.29
C GLU A 167 8.97 6.20 -0.81
N GLN A 168 7.84 6.58 -0.20
CA GLN A 168 6.83 5.60 0.23
C GLN A 168 6.18 4.89 -0.95
N ASP A 169 5.92 5.59 -2.04
CA ASP A 169 5.39 5.03 -3.27
C ASP A 169 6.43 4.07 -3.90
N GLU A 170 7.70 4.46 -3.97
CA GLU A 170 8.79 3.58 -4.43
C GLU A 170 8.92 2.29 -3.59
N GLU A 171 8.82 2.39 -2.25
CA GLU A 171 8.83 1.23 -1.36
C GLU A 171 7.61 0.33 -1.58
N LEU A 172 6.42 0.91 -1.78
CA LEU A 172 5.21 0.18 -2.11
C LEU A 172 5.32 -0.55 -3.45
N PHE A 173 5.81 0.12 -4.49
CA PHE A 173 6.05 -0.49 -5.80
C PHE A 173 7.10 -1.61 -5.72
N ALA A 174 8.16 -1.43 -4.94
CA ALA A 174 9.17 -2.46 -4.75
C ALA A 174 8.61 -3.70 -4.03
N ALA A 175 7.73 -3.51 -3.04
CA ALA A 175 7.05 -4.61 -2.37
C ALA A 175 6.12 -5.38 -3.34
N TRP A 176 5.40 -4.67 -4.20
CA TRP A 176 4.60 -5.28 -5.27
C TRP A 176 5.47 -6.04 -6.29
N ASP A 177 6.60 -5.48 -6.72
CA ASP A 177 7.55 -6.15 -7.62
C ASP A 177 8.12 -7.44 -6.98
N GLU A 178 8.39 -7.41 -5.67
CA GLU A 178 8.84 -8.59 -4.92
C GLU A 178 7.76 -9.67 -4.85
N GLU A 179 6.50 -9.30 -4.61
CA GLU A 179 5.35 -10.21 -4.62
C GLU A 179 5.16 -10.84 -6.01
N GLU A 180 5.19 -10.04 -7.07
CA GLU A 180 5.09 -10.50 -8.45
C GLU A 180 6.23 -11.48 -8.79
N ALA A 181 7.48 -11.12 -8.44
CA ALA A 181 8.64 -11.96 -8.68
C ALA A 181 8.57 -13.29 -7.91
N PHE A 182 8.08 -13.25 -6.66
CA PHE A 182 7.84 -14.44 -5.87
C PHE A 182 6.77 -15.33 -6.52
N ALA A 183 5.62 -14.77 -6.89
CA ALA A 183 4.53 -15.49 -7.53
C ALA A 183 4.95 -16.13 -8.85
N LEU A 184 5.72 -15.41 -9.67
CA LEU A 184 6.30 -15.92 -10.91
C LEU A 184 7.27 -17.09 -10.65
N SER A 185 8.11 -16.98 -9.62
CA SER A 185 9.06 -18.03 -9.25
C SER A 185 8.34 -19.31 -8.82
N GLU A 186 7.26 -19.19 -8.05
CA GLU A 186 6.44 -20.29 -7.58
C GLU A 186 5.64 -20.92 -8.72
N LEU A 187 5.05 -20.11 -9.61
CA LEU A 187 4.38 -20.60 -10.81
C LEU A 187 5.32 -21.46 -11.67
N ARG A 188 6.55 -20.98 -11.92
CA ARG A 188 7.58 -21.71 -12.67
C ARG A 188 7.97 -23.02 -11.98
N ARG A 189 8.09 -23.00 -10.65
CA ARG A 189 8.35 -24.21 -9.85
C ARG A 189 7.23 -25.23 -10.01
N ILE A 190 5.98 -24.82 -9.86
CA ILE A 190 4.79 -25.67 -9.97
C ILE A 190 4.72 -26.31 -11.35
N VAL A 191 4.87 -25.53 -12.43
CA VAL A 191 4.85 -26.03 -13.80
C VAL A 191 6.00 -27.02 -14.05
N GLY A 192 7.18 -26.75 -13.48
CA GLY A 192 8.36 -27.63 -13.58
C GLY A 192 8.22 -28.96 -12.84
N GLU A 193 7.39 -29.02 -11.78
CA GLU A 193 7.13 -30.22 -10.98
C GLU A 193 6.00 -31.10 -11.53
N LEU A 194 5.27 -30.65 -12.55
CA LEU A 194 4.18 -31.43 -13.13
C LEU A 194 4.67 -32.78 -13.67
N PRO A 195 3.94 -33.89 -13.42
CA PRO A 195 4.28 -35.19 -13.98
C PRO A 195 4.32 -35.21 -15.51
N LYS A 196 3.49 -34.38 -16.14
CA LYS A 196 3.46 -34.16 -17.59
C LYS A 196 3.34 -32.65 -17.86
N PRO A 197 4.24 -32.06 -18.65
CA PRO A 197 4.11 -30.66 -19.04
C PRO A 197 2.89 -30.45 -19.97
N PRO A 198 2.18 -29.32 -19.86
CA PRO A 198 1.14 -28.96 -20.81
C PRO A 198 1.70 -28.81 -22.23
N GLU A 199 1.13 -29.54 -23.18
CA GLU A 199 1.49 -29.47 -24.60
C GLU A 199 0.56 -28.50 -25.33
N LEU A 200 1.10 -27.71 -26.27
CA LEU A 200 0.33 -26.77 -27.07
C LEU A 200 -0.77 -27.49 -27.89
N PRO A 201 -2.06 -27.21 -27.65
CA PRO A 201 -3.14 -27.78 -28.44
C PRO A 201 -3.39 -26.89 -29.67
N ALA A 202 -2.55 -27.06 -30.70
CA ALA A 202 -2.56 -26.19 -31.88
C ALA A 202 -3.93 -26.06 -32.59
N PRO A 203 -4.71 -27.14 -32.82
CA PRO A 203 -6.03 -27.02 -33.45
C PRO A 203 -7.02 -26.21 -32.61
N GLU A 204 -7.00 -26.40 -31.29
CA GLU A 204 -7.85 -25.64 -30.36
C GLU A 204 -7.44 -24.16 -30.29
N LEU A 205 -6.13 -23.87 -30.34
CA LEU A 205 -5.59 -22.51 -30.40
C LEU A 205 -6.02 -21.79 -31.69
N GLU A 206 -5.85 -22.42 -32.86
CA GLU A 206 -6.26 -21.82 -34.15
C GLU A 206 -7.75 -21.46 -34.15
N LEU A 207 -8.61 -22.34 -33.62
CA LEU A 207 -10.04 -22.10 -33.52
C LEU A 207 -10.37 -20.98 -32.51
N ALA A 208 -9.67 -20.93 -31.37
CA ALA A 208 -9.83 -19.87 -30.39
C ALA A 208 -9.37 -18.51 -30.94
N ALA A 209 -8.22 -18.45 -31.59
CA ALA A 209 -7.68 -17.22 -32.19
C ALA A 209 -8.57 -16.69 -33.32
N ALA A 210 -9.11 -17.55 -34.18
CA ALA A 210 -10.06 -17.15 -35.21
C ALA A 210 -11.35 -16.54 -34.62
N ARG A 211 -11.89 -17.13 -33.54
CA ARG A 211 -13.05 -16.58 -32.81
C ARG A 211 -12.71 -15.26 -32.14
N LEU A 212 -11.55 -15.19 -31.48
CA LEU A 212 -11.08 -14.02 -30.76
C LEU A 212 -10.90 -12.82 -31.71
N ARG A 213 -10.32 -13.00 -32.91
CA ARG A 213 -10.25 -11.91 -33.91
C ARG A 213 -11.63 -11.40 -34.32
N GLY A 214 -12.59 -12.30 -34.52
CA GLY A 214 -13.97 -11.93 -34.83
C GLY A 214 -14.63 -11.15 -33.69
N LEU A 215 -14.38 -11.56 -32.45
CA LEU A 215 -14.87 -10.90 -31.23
C LEU A 215 -14.28 -9.51 -31.06
N LEU A 216 -12.95 -9.37 -31.14
CA LEU A 216 -12.24 -8.11 -30.94
C LEU A 216 -12.54 -7.05 -32.01
N ALA A 217 -13.15 -7.44 -33.14
CA ALA A 217 -13.64 -6.50 -34.15
C ALA A 217 -15.00 -5.88 -33.80
N LEU A 218 -15.71 -6.41 -32.79
CA LEU A 218 -17.00 -5.90 -32.36
C LEU A 218 -16.83 -4.77 -31.32
N PRO A 219 -17.77 -3.81 -31.28
CA PRO A 219 -17.83 -2.85 -30.19
C PRO A 219 -18.53 -3.45 -28.95
N GLY A 220 -18.17 -2.94 -27.77
CA GLY A 220 -18.81 -3.28 -26.50
C GLY A 220 -18.26 -4.53 -25.82
N TYR A 221 -18.87 -4.89 -24.70
CA TYR A 221 -18.50 -6.07 -23.92
C TYR A 221 -18.67 -7.39 -24.70
N PRO A 222 -17.73 -8.34 -24.59
CA PRO A 222 -16.45 -8.28 -23.85
C PRO A 222 -15.28 -7.70 -24.66
N ALA A 223 -15.50 -7.33 -25.93
CA ALA A 223 -14.43 -6.97 -26.86
C ALA A 223 -13.64 -5.74 -26.41
N ASN A 224 -14.31 -4.71 -25.87
CA ASN A 224 -13.66 -3.52 -25.32
C ASN A 224 -12.71 -3.88 -24.17
N VAL A 225 -13.20 -4.62 -23.17
CA VAL A 225 -12.41 -5.06 -22.00
C VAL A 225 -11.19 -5.87 -22.45
N LEU A 226 -11.35 -6.82 -23.37
CA LEU A 226 -10.25 -7.65 -23.85
C LEU A 226 -9.20 -6.85 -24.66
N ARG A 227 -9.61 -5.81 -25.41
CA ARG A 227 -8.66 -4.92 -26.09
C ARG A 227 -7.89 -4.03 -25.11
N ALA A 228 -8.58 -3.47 -24.12
CA ALA A 228 -7.98 -2.65 -23.07
C ALA A 228 -6.95 -3.48 -22.26
N CYS A 229 -7.35 -4.67 -21.80
CA CYS A 229 -6.47 -5.60 -21.10
C CYS A 229 -5.20 -5.93 -21.89
N ALA A 230 -5.32 -6.12 -23.21
CA ALA A 230 -4.18 -6.45 -24.09
C ALA A 230 -3.39 -5.23 -24.58
N GLY A 231 -3.86 -4.00 -24.32
CA GLY A 231 -3.30 -2.77 -24.85
C GLY A 231 -3.36 -2.70 -26.39
N PHE A 232 -4.47 -3.15 -26.99
CA PHE A 232 -4.71 -3.10 -28.43
C PHE A 232 -5.43 -1.83 -28.90
N ASP A 233 -5.81 -0.95 -27.97
CA ASP A 233 -6.34 0.36 -28.34
C ASP A 233 -5.21 1.26 -28.90
N ASP A 234 -3.99 1.14 -28.35
CA ASP A 234 -2.80 1.88 -28.80
C ASP A 234 -1.86 1.09 -29.72
N ARG A 235 -2.05 -0.23 -29.85
CA ARG A 235 -1.14 -1.11 -30.60
C ARG A 235 -1.89 -2.02 -31.58
N PRO A 236 -1.28 -2.33 -32.74
CA PRO A 236 -1.90 -3.25 -33.68
C PRO A 236 -1.99 -4.67 -33.08
N MET A 237 -3.07 -5.38 -33.41
CA MET A 237 -3.24 -6.78 -33.05
C MET A 237 -2.18 -7.66 -33.75
N PRO A 238 -1.59 -8.64 -33.05
CA PRO A 238 -0.65 -9.60 -33.65
C PRO A 238 -1.28 -10.46 -34.76
N ASP A 239 -0.51 -10.71 -35.81
CA ASP A 239 -0.88 -11.66 -36.88
C ASP A 239 -0.73 -13.12 -36.45
N ASP A 240 0.17 -13.40 -35.50
CA ASP A 240 0.39 -14.76 -34.96
C ASP A 240 -0.73 -15.15 -33.96
N ASP A 241 -1.32 -16.34 -34.15
CA ASP A 241 -2.43 -16.83 -33.34
C ASP A 241 -2.03 -17.05 -31.87
N GLN A 242 -0.81 -17.55 -31.65
CA GLN A 242 -0.31 -17.82 -30.31
C GLN A 242 -0.02 -16.52 -29.56
N GLU A 243 0.61 -15.57 -30.23
CA GLU A 243 0.90 -14.24 -29.68
C GLU A 243 -0.38 -13.47 -29.36
N LEU A 244 -1.35 -13.45 -30.28
CA LEU A 244 -2.65 -12.81 -30.06
C LEU A 244 -3.35 -13.38 -28.84
N TRP A 245 -3.47 -14.71 -28.78
CA TRP A 245 -4.20 -15.37 -27.70
C TRP A 245 -3.49 -15.17 -26.35
N LEU A 246 -2.17 -15.33 -26.30
CA LEU A 246 -1.40 -15.14 -25.06
C LEU A 246 -1.38 -13.68 -24.60
N ALA A 247 -1.34 -12.71 -25.51
CA ALA A 247 -1.39 -11.29 -25.15
C ALA A 247 -2.71 -10.93 -24.47
N VAL A 248 -3.85 -11.41 -25.00
CA VAL A 248 -5.15 -11.18 -24.40
C VAL A 248 -5.31 -11.94 -23.09
N ALA A 249 -4.91 -13.22 -23.04
CA ALA A 249 -5.00 -14.01 -21.82
C ALA A 249 -4.12 -13.45 -20.70
N ALA A 250 -2.91 -12.97 -21.02
CA ALA A 250 -2.02 -12.32 -20.05
C ALA A 250 -2.62 -10.99 -19.55
N GLY A 251 -3.20 -10.20 -20.46
CA GLY A 251 -3.86 -8.94 -20.10
C GLY A 251 -5.04 -9.12 -19.15
N VAL A 252 -5.73 -10.27 -19.14
CA VAL A 252 -6.78 -10.54 -18.15
C VAL A 252 -6.19 -10.74 -16.75
N ALA A 253 -4.97 -11.27 -16.63
CA ALA A 253 -4.29 -11.52 -15.36
C ALA A 253 -3.43 -10.35 -14.86
N GLY A 254 -3.00 -9.47 -15.77
CA GLY A 254 -2.31 -8.22 -15.48
C GLY A 254 -2.80 -7.14 -16.46
N PRO A 255 -3.95 -6.51 -16.20
CA PRO A 255 -4.51 -5.50 -17.09
C PRO A 255 -3.55 -4.34 -17.27
N ILE A 256 -3.22 -4.00 -18.52
CA ILE A 256 -2.31 -2.89 -18.88
C ILE A 256 -2.95 -1.50 -18.62
N SER A 257 -4.24 -1.46 -18.28
CA SER A 257 -5.17 -0.40 -18.70
C SER A 257 -4.84 1.02 -18.23
N ASP A 258 -4.74 1.94 -19.20
CA ASP A 258 -5.46 3.22 -19.17
C ASP A 258 -6.72 3.02 -20.03
N LEU A 259 -7.92 3.12 -19.46
CA LEU A 259 -9.08 3.38 -20.32
C LEU A 259 -8.88 4.77 -20.91
N SER A 260 -9.00 4.93 -22.23
CA SER A 260 -8.85 6.24 -22.86
C SER A 260 -9.82 7.23 -22.19
N GLU A 261 -9.28 8.24 -21.51
CA GLU A 261 -9.98 9.47 -21.09
C GLU A 261 -10.41 10.33 -22.31
N ASP A 262 -10.76 9.69 -23.44
CA ASP A 262 -11.26 10.36 -24.63
C ASP A 262 -12.75 10.72 -24.44
N GLY A 263 -12.99 11.51 -23.40
CA GLY A 263 -14.21 12.24 -23.13
C GLY A 263 -13.86 13.34 -22.15
N ASP A 264 -13.99 14.61 -22.57
CA ASP A 264 -13.96 15.80 -21.71
C ASP A 264 -15.02 15.67 -20.57
N VAL A 265 -14.74 14.90 -19.52
CA VAL A 265 -15.62 14.78 -18.36
C VAL A 265 -14.79 14.69 -17.07
N PRO A 266 -14.28 15.82 -16.55
CA PRO A 266 -13.81 15.92 -15.17
C PRO A 266 -14.91 15.69 -14.10
N ASP A 267 -16.15 15.37 -14.52
CA ASP A 267 -17.32 15.25 -13.65
C ASP A 267 -17.65 13.79 -13.25
N GLU A 268 -17.01 12.75 -13.82
CA GLU A 268 -17.40 11.35 -13.54
C GLU A 268 -16.75 10.76 -12.26
N PHE A 269 -15.64 11.34 -11.80
CA PHE A 269 -15.08 11.04 -10.47
C PHE A 269 -15.90 11.64 -9.30
N ALA A 270 -16.95 12.41 -9.59
CA ALA A 270 -17.80 13.05 -8.58
C ALA A 270 -19.11 12.29 -8.29
N ASP A 271 -19.46 11.26 -9.07
CA ASP A 271 -20.69 10.48 -8.86
C ASP A 271 -20.37 9.14 -8.16
N LEU A 272 -20.02 9.22 -6.87
CA LEU A 272 -19.87 8.05 -5.99
C LEU A 272 -21.18 7.25 -5.82
N GLU A 273 -22.31 7.73 -6.38
CA GLU A 273 -23.62 7.06 -6.38
C GLU A 273 -24.01 6.48 -7.77
N GLY A 274 -23.18 6.64 -8.80
CA GLY A 274 -23.42 6.07 -10.14
C GLY A 274 -23.08 4.58 -10.22
N GLU A 275 -23.98 3.78 -10.82
CA GLU A 275 -23.68 2.38 -11.14
C GLU A 275 -22.58 2.33 -12.21
N LEU A 276 -21.43 1.71 -11.90
CA LEU A 276 -20.37 1.45 -12.88
C LEU A 276 -20.94 0.72 -14.10
N SER A 277 -20.42 1.04 -15.29
CA SER A 277 -20.75 0.24 -16.47
C SER A 277 -20.27 -1.21 -16.27
N HIS A 278 -20.87 -2.15 -17.00
CA HIS A 278 -20.44 -3.55 -16.90
C HIS A 278 -18.97 -3.76 -17.31
N GLU A 279 -18.45 -2.91 -18.21
CA GLU A 279 -17.06 -2.95 -18.66
C GLU A 279 -16.11 -2.44 -17.57
N ASP A 280 -16.46 -1.33 -16.93
CA ASP A 280 -15.66 -0.75 -15.84
C ASP A 280 -15.67 -1.65 -14.60
N ALA A 281 -16.82 -2.23 -14.28
CA ALA A 281 -16.94 -3.20 -13.19
C ALA A 281 -16.08 -4.44 -13.46
N ALA A 282 -16.05 -4.94 -14.70
CA ALA A 282 -15.19 -6.07 -15.05
C ALA A 282 -13.70 -5.73 -14.90
N LEU A 283 -13.25 -4.56 -15.38
CA LEU A 283 -11.86 -4.13 -15.24
C LEU A 283 -11.47 -3.89 -13.77
N ALA A 284 -12.32 -3.20 -13.00
CA ALA A 284 -12.11 -2.98 -11.59
C ALA A 284 -11.96 -4.30 -10.81
N ASN A 285 -12.80 -5.30 -11.14
CA ASN A 285 -12.68 -6.63 -10.55
C ASN A 285 -11.34 -7.30 -10.92
N LEU A 286 -10.87 -7.19 -12.17
CA LEU A 286 -9.57 -7.78 -12.56
C LEU A 286 -8.40 -7.13 -11.81
N CYS A 287 -8.40 -5.79 -11.68
CA CYS A 287 -7.35 -5.05 -10.98
C CYS A 287 -7.36 -5.26 -9.46
N ALA A 288 -8.49 -5.71 -8.89
CA ALA A 288 -8.60 -5.97 -7.45
C ALA A 288 -8.05 -7.34 -7.02
N ILE A 289 -7.84 -8.27 -7.95
CA ILE A 289 -7.35 -9.62 -7.64
C ILE A 289 -5.84 -9.56 -7.34
N GLN A 290 -5.44 -10.12 -6.20
CA GLN A 290 -4.04 -10.14 -5.76
C GLN A 290 -3.22 -11.20 -6.51
N HIS A 291 -1.89 -11.03 -6.55
CA HIS A 291 -0.99 -12.01 -7.19
C HIS A 291 -1.09 -13.40 -6.55
N ALA A 292 -1.24 -13.44 -5.22
CA ALA A 292 -1.45 -14.68 -4.46
C ALA A 292 -2.70 -15.46 -4.92
N ASP A 293 -3.82 -14.77 -5.15
CA ASP A 293 -5.08 -15.39 -5.58
C ASP A 293 -4.97 -15.93 -7.02
N TRP A 294 -4.37 -15.15 -7.92
CA TRP A 294 -4.06 -15.59 -9.28
C TRP A 294 -3.16 -16.83 -9.28
N LEU A 295 -2.10 -16.81 -8.45
CA LEU A 295 -1.18 -17.92 -8.30
C LEU A 295 -1.91 -19.17 -7.79
N ALA A 296 -2.69 -19.06 -6.72
CA ALA A 296 -3.39 -20.19 -6.13
C ALA A 296 -4.41 -20.81 -7.09
N ALA A 297 -5.22 -19.98 -7.75
CA ALA A 297 -6.19 -20.43 -8.75
C ALA A 297 -5.50 -21.18 -9.89
N VAL A 298 -4.49 -20.57 -10.53
CA VAL A 298 -3.84 -21.17 -11.69
C VAL A 298 -2.96 -22.35 -11.29
N ALA A 299 -2.32 -22.32 -10.12
CA ALA A 299 -1.58 -23.46 -9.56
C ALA A 299 -2.49 -24.69 -9.40
N ALA A 300 -3.65 -24.50 -8.77
CA ALA A 300 -4.62 -25.57 -8.55
C ALA A 300 -5.13 -26.14 -9.89
N LEU A 301 -5.56 -25.28 -10.82
CA LEU A 301 -6.03 -25.69 -12.14
C LEU A 301 -4.93 -26.40 -12.96
N THR A 302 -3.69 -25.92 -12.85
CA THR A 302 -2.52 -26.50 -13.53
C THR A 302 -2.18 -27.89 -12.98
N ARG A 303 -2.23 -28.08 -11.65
CA ARG A 303 -2.01 -29.38 -10.99
C ARG A 303 -3.13 -30.38 -11.31
N LEU A 304 -4.38 -29.92 -11.35
CA LEU A 304 -5.56 -30.77 -11.59
C LEU A 304 -5.73 -31.17 -13.06
N GLY A 305 -5.35 -30.29 -13.98
CA GLY A 305 -5.37 -30.56 -15.41
C GLY A 305 -6.75 -30.43 -16.09
N PRO A 306 -6.82 -30.70 -17.40
CA PRO A 306 -8.03 -30.50 -18.20
C PRO A 306 -9.20 -31.37 -17.71
N GLY A 307 -10.42 -30.84 -17.76
CA GLY A 307 -11.64 -31.53 -17.34
C GLY A 307 -12.09 -31.20 -15.91
N VAL A 308 -11.35 -30.37 -15.18
CA VAL A 308 -11.76 -29.85 -13.87
C VAL A 308 -12.69 -28.65 -14.01
N LEU A 309 -13.66 -28.58 -13.12
CA LEU A 309 -14.55 -27.43 -12.99
C LEU A 309 -13.76 -26.20 -12.50
N ALA A 310 -13.90 -25.10 -13.23
CA ALA A 310 -13.28 -23.81 -12.99
C ALA A 310 -14.36 -22.70 -12.96
N SER A 311 -15.54 -23.00 -12.40
CA SER A 311 -16.56 -22.00 -12.11
C SER A 311 -16.08 -21.03 -11.02
N PRO A 312 -16.65 -19.81 -10.92
CA PRO A 312 -16.22 -18.81 -9.95
C PRO A 312 -16.20 -19.35 -8.51
N GLU A 313 -17.25 -20.06 -8.10
CA GLU A 313 -17.39 -20.67 -6.78
C GLU A 313 -16.29 -21.72 -6.53
N ARG A 314 -15.94 -22.48 -7.58
CA ARG A 314 -14.90 -23.51 -7.47
C ARG A 314 -13.51 -22.88 -7.41
N VAL A 315 -13.25 -21.82 -8.17
CA VAL A 315 -11.97 -21.10 -8.14
C VAL A 315 -11.76 -20.45 -6.77
N ALA A 316 -12.76 -19.76 -6.21
CA ALA A 316 -12.69 -19.19 -4.87
C ALA A 316 -12.35 -20.26 -3.81
N ARG A 317 -12.98 -21.44 -3.91
CA ARG A 317 -12.66 -22.56 -3.01
C ARG A 317 -11.25 -23.11 -3.21
N LEU A 318 -10.75 -23.17 -4.45
CA LEU A 318 -9.37 -23.61 -4.71
C LEU A 318 -8.34 -22.66 -4.12
N ILE A 319 -8.63 -21.35 -4.12
CA ILE A 319 -7.80 -20.32 -3.49
C ILE A 319 -7.80 -20.52 -1.97
N ALA A 320 -8.97 -20.66 -1.35
CA ALA A 320 -9.10 -20.89 0.08
C ALA A 320 -8.50 -22.22 0.57
N GLU A 321 -8.49 -23.26 -0.29
CA GLU A 321 -7.87 -24.56 -0.02
C GLU A 321 -6.33 -24.55 -0.23
N SER A 322 -5.75 -23.43 -0.67
CA SER A 322 -4.33 -23.36 -1.05
C SER A 322 -3.41 -23.26 0.17
N ASP A 323 -2.59 -24.29 0.38
CA ASP A 323 -1.49 -24.26 1.35
C ASP A 323 -0.38 -23.26 0.97
N ASP A 324 -0.43 -22.72 -0.25
CA ASP A 324 0.55 -21.76 -0.79
C ASP A 324 0.22 -20.29 -0.36
N ILE A 325 -0.88 -20.06 0.37
CA ILE A 325 -1.27 -18.77 0.97
C ILE A 325 -1.33 -18.97 2.51
N ASP A 326 -0.79 -18.04 3.31
CA ASP A 326 -0.91 -18.07 4.78
C ASP A 326 -2.40 -17.87 5.18
N ALA A 327 -3.14 -18.98 5.23
CA ALA A 327 -4.58 -19.05 5.48
C ALA A 327 -4.94 -18.94 6.97
N ASP A 328 -4.30 -18.02 7.69
CA ASP A 328 -4.76 -17.66 9.03
C ASP A 328 -6.00 -16.76 8.90
N GLU A 329 -7.18 -17.39 8.91
CA GLU A 329 -8.54 -16.81 9.02
C GLU A 329 -9.15 -16.20 7.73
N GLN A 330 -9.57 -17.03 6.78
CA GLN A 330 -10.59 -16.63 5.77
C GLN A 330 -11.99 -16.99 6.28
N ASP A 331 -12.84 -15.99 6.51
CA ASP A 331 -14.24 -16.18 6.90
C ASP A 331 -15.14 -16.36 5.66
N GLU A 332 -16.41 -16.78 5.83
CA GLU A 332 -17.36 -16.99 4.71
C GLU A 332 -17.55 -15.73 3.83
N GLU A 333 -17.35 -14.53 4.39
CA GLU A 333 -17.43 -13.25 3.66
C GLU A 333 -16.28 -13.07 2.64
N ASP A 334 -15.10 -13.62 2.90
CA ASP A 334 -13.93 -13.53 1.99
C ASP A 334 -14.09 -14.44 0.76
N LEU A 335 -14.78 -15.57 0.93
CA LEU A 335 -15.10 -16.49 -0.16
C LEU A 335 -16.06 -15.87 -1.17
N ASP A 336 -17.14 -15.24 -0.70
CA ASP A 336 -18.12 -14.58 -1.55
C ASP A 336 -17.49 -13.40 -2.32
N ALA A 337 -16.59 -12.65 -1.67
CA ALA A 337 -15.83 -11.58 -2.32
C ALA A 337 -14.92 -12.13 -3.44
N THR A 338 -14.16 -13.18 -3.15
CA THR A 338 -13.27 -13.84 -4.14
C THR A 338 -14.06 -14.40 -5.31
N GLU A 339 -15.20 -15.04 -5.05
CA GLU A 339 -16.13 -15.52 -6.08
C GLU A 339 -16.60 -14.38 -6.98
N GLY A 340 -17.00 -13.25 -6.40
CA GLY A 340 -17.42 -12.06 -7.13
C GLY A 340 -16.36 -11.51 -8.08
N LEU A 341 -15.10 -11.45 -7.63
CA LEU A 341 -13.98 -11.03 -8.48
C LEU A 341 -13.75 -12.01 -9.65
N PHE A 342 -13.67 -13.31 -9.35
CA PHE A 342 -13.42 -14.34 -10.35
C PHE A 342 -14.59 -14.61 -11.29
N ALA A 343 -15.80 -14.13 -10.99
CA ALA A 343 -16.92 -14.18 -11.94
C ALA A 343 -16.60 -13.46 -13.26
N SER A 344 -15.91 -12.32 -13.18
CA SER A 344 -15.46 -11.56 -14.36
C SER A 344 -14.36 -12.34 -15.11
N VAL A 345 -13.42 -12.92 -14.37
CA VAL A 345 -12.32 -13.74 -14.92
C VAL A 345 -12.86 -14.94 -15.70
N VAL A 346 -13.74 -15.74 -15.09
CA VAL A 346 -14.28 -16.96 -15.71
C VAL A 346 -15.13 -16.62 -16.94
N SER A 347 -15.88 -15.52 -16.90
CA SER A 347 -16.62 -15.02 -18.06
C SER A 347 -15.68 -14.73 -19.25
N LEU A 348 -14.58 -14.01 -19.01
CA LEU A 348 -13.58 -13.71 -20.04
C LEU A 348 -12.82 -14.97 -20.51
N TRP A 349 -12.51 -15.88 -19.59
CA TRP A 349 -11.91 -17.18 -19.89
C TRP A 349 -12.76 -18.03 -20.84
N ALA A 350 -14.09 -17.97 -20.72
CA ALA A 350 -15.00 -18.66 -21.63
C ALA A 350 -14.88 -18.12 -23.08
N TYR A 351 -14.77 -16.80 -23.25
CA TYR A 351 -14.53 -16.19 -24.57
C TYR A 351 -13.17 -16.57 -25.17
N LEU A 352 -12.16 -16.77 -24.33
CA LEU A 352 -10.83 -17.23 -24.73
C LEU A 352 -10.75 -18.74 -24.98
N GLY A 353 -11.78 -19.50 -24.59
CA GLY A 353 -11.77 -20.96 -24.65
C GLY A 353 -10.85 -21.61 -23.62
N ILE A 354 -10.49 -20.89 -22.56
CA ILE A 354 -9.78 -21.42 -21.40
C ILE A 354 -10.68 -22.42 -20.66
N VAL A 355 -11.95 -22.06 -20.51
CA VAL A 355 -13.03 -22.94 -20.05
C VAL A 355 -14.04 -23.17 -21.18
N ASP A 356 -14.81 -24.26 -21.09
CA ASP A 356 -15.93 -24.51 -21.99
C ASP A 356 -17.26 -23.93 -21.46
N GLU A 357 -18.38 -24.20 -22.14
CA GLU A 357 -19.71 -23.68 -21.77
C GLU A 357 -20.22 -24.18 -20.40
N ALA A 358 -19.58 -25.20 -19.82
CA ALA A 358 -19.89 -25.74 -18.49
C ALA A 358 -18.83 -25.34 -17.45
N ASP A 359 -18.05 -24.29 -17.74
CA ASP A 359 -16.93 -23.80 -16.93
C ASP A 359 -15.87 -24.88 -16.68
N VAL A 360 -15.71 -25.85 -17.60
CA VAL A 360 -14.71 -26.91 -17.46
C VAL A 360 -13.41 -26.49 -18.14
N LEU A 361 -12.29 -26.59 -17.42
CA LEU A 361 -10.96 -26.27 -17.92
C LEU A 361 -10.62 -27.09 -19.17
N THR A 362 -10.34 -26.40 -20.27
CA THR A 362 -9.97 -27.03 -21.54
C THR A 362 -8.48 -27.37 -21.59
N ARG A 363 -8.06 -28.12 -22.61
CA ARG A 363 -6.62 -28.33 -22.87
C ARG A 363 -5.91 -27.01 -23.20
N LEU A 364 -6.61 -26.10 -23.89
CA LEU A 364 -6.08 -24.79 -24.23
C LEU A 364 -5.89 -23.95 -22.97
N GLY A 365 -6.87 -23.96 -22.06
CA GLY A 365 -6.75 -23.31 -20.75
C GLY A 365 -5.61 -23.88 -19.92
N TRP A 366 -5.51 -25.21 -19.82
CA TRP A 366 -4.44 -25.87 -19.06
C TRP A 366 -3.03 -25.56 -19.57
N TRP A 367 -2.85 -25.42 -20.89
CA TRP A 367 -1.58 -25.00 -21.48
C TRP A 367 -1.34 -23.48 -21.36
N GLY A 368 -2.39 -22.70 -21.58
CA GLY A 368 -2.30 -21.27 -21.80
C GLY A 368 -2.29 -20.44 -20.52
N LEU A 369 -3.02 -20.84 -19.47
CA LEU A 369 -3.09 -20.09 -18.21
C LEU A 369 -1.72 -19.87 -17.55
N PRO A 370 -0.91 -20.91 -17.27
CA PRO A 370 0.41 -20.68 -16.67
C PRO A 370 1.34 -19.84 -17.56
N LYS A 371 1.17 -19.91 -18.89
CA LYS A 371 1.94 -19.08 -19.83
C LYS A 371 1.47 -17.63 -19.88
N ALA A 372 0.18 -17.40 -19.70
CA ALA A 372 -0.42 -16.08 -19.64
C ALA A 372 0.05 -15.34 -18.38
N LEU A 373 0.01 -16.00 -17.21
CA LEU A 373 0.54 -15.43 -15.97
C LEU A 373 2.05 -15.23 -16.04
N GLU A 374 2.81 -16.21 -16.56
CA GLU A 374 4.25 -16.04 -16.76
C GLU A 374 4.56 -14.83 -17.65
N ARG A 375 3.74 -14.55 -18.66
CA ARG A 375 3.90 -13.37 -19.52
C ARG A 375 3.48 -12.08 -18.82
N ALA A 376 2.41 -12.10 -18.03
CA ALA A 376 1.92 -10.93 -17.31
C ALA A 376 2.93 -10.43 -16.27
N TRP A 377 3.55 -11.37 -15.54
CA TRP A 377 4.47 -11.09 -14.43
C TRP A 377 5.95 -11.10 -14.83
N SER A 378 6.26 -11.36 -16.11
CA SER A 378 7.63 -11.21 -16.57
C SER A 378 7.85 -9.72 -16.85
N PRO A 379 8.95 -9.12 -16.34
CA PRO A 379 9.25 -7.74 -16.64
C PRO A 379 9.29 -7.53 -18.15
N GLY A 380 8.58 -6.51 -18.62
CA GLY A 380 8.57 -6.15 -20.03
C GLY A 380 9.98 -5.81 -20.51
N ASP A 381 10.35 -6.30 -21.71
CA ASP A 381 11.56 -5.87 -22.41
C ASP A 381 11.50 -4.38 -22.83
#